data_AF-A0A6M3LYG3-F1
#
_entry.id   AF-A0A6M3LYG3-F1
#
_cell.length_a   1.000
_cell.length_b   1.000
_cell.length_c   1.000
_cell.angle_alpha   90.00
_cell.angle_beta   90.00
_cell.angle_gamma   90.00
#
_symmetry.space_group_name_H-M   'P 1'
#
loop_
_entity.id
_entity.type
_entity.pdbx_description
1 polymer ?
#
loop_
_entity_poly.entity_id
_entity_poly.type
_entity_poly.pdbx_seq_one_letter_code
_entity_poly.pdbx_strand_id
1 'polypeptide(L)'
;MGLNKSGQRTYVTIGFGKIRQKCKPDHPETVERKLQSGDPTYAIEYNSIDGILDNIYFKDDPKYGRSWNLLITSGNENFSVQVKEQTRYANDLLKCIPNLHKGKFYTFTPYDFEQNGKKKKGLSIKDEADERVENYYQKFTQLEGGKWQIENLHGYPSYEGDSKDKDELQIYFTRVLKFLRNEALQILQQKESETISENEPTTEDIPLPNEDHQDDLPF
;
A
#
# COMPACT_ATOMS: atom_id res chain seq x y z
N MET A 1 33.96 5.72 7.66
CA MET A 1 33.15 6.85 8.18
C MET A 1 32.15 7.22 7.09
N GLY A 2 30.84 7.15 7.35
CA GLY A 2 29.83 7.41 6.32
C GLY A 2 28.74 8.33 6.83
N LEU A 3 28.92 9.65 6.66
CA LEU A 3 27.85 10.62 6.89
C LEU A 3 26.85 10.51 5.73
N ASN A 4 25.68 9.91 5.98
CA ASN A 4 24.57 9.88 5.04
C ASN A 4 23.66 11.10 5.29
N LYS A 5 23.56 12.01 4.32
CA LYS A 5 22.40 12.91 4.26
C LYS A 5 21.17 12.02 4.07
N SER A 6 20.21 12.10 5.00
CA SER A 6 18.95 11.36 4.87
C SER A 6 18.38 11.62 3.48
N GLY A 7 18.21 10.58 2.66
CA GLY A 7 17.69 10.72 1.30
C GLY A 7 16.43 11.58 1.31
N GLN A 8 16.37 12.57 0.41
CA GLN A 8 15.24 13.49 0.35
C GLN A 8 14.00 12.71 -0.08
N ARG A 9 13.11 12.42 0.87
CA ARG A 9 11.86 11.72 0.62
C ARG A 9 10.74 12.73 0.38
N THR A 10 10.02 12.57 -0.73
CA THR A 10 8.86 13.38 -1.07
C THR A 10 7.63 12.82 -0.39
N TYR A 11 6.93 13.63 0.39
CA TYR A 11 5.72 13.23 1.10
C TYR A 11 4.49 13.65 0.31
N VAL A 12 3.65 12.69 -0.04
CA VAL A 12 2.40 12.91 -0.78
C VAL A 12 1.23 12.25 -0.07
N THR A 13 0.02 12.74 -0.34
CA THR A 13 -1.20 12.22 0.30
C THR A 13 -2.25 11.92 -0.76
N ILE A 14 -2.90 10.76 -0.66
CA ILE A 14 -4.03 10.41 -1.52
C ILE A 14 -5.31 11.05 -1.00
N GLY A 15 -5.99 11.80 -1.88
CA GLY A 15 -7.27 12.42 -1.58
C GLY A 15 -7.92 13.02 -2.83
N PHE A 16 -9.25 13.11 -2.83
CA PHE A 16 -10.01 13.75 -3.94
C PHE A 16 -9.71 13.19 -5.34
N GLY A 17 -9.38 11.90 -5.45
CA GLY A 17 -9.07 11.24 -6.72
C GLY A 17 -7.71 11.61 -7.27
N LYS A 18 -6.84 12.21 -6.46
CA LYS A 18 -5.51 12.68 -6.83
C LYS A 18 -4.48 12.32 -5.76
N ILE A 19 -3.22 12.40 -6.15
CA ILE A 19 -2.06 12.38 -5.26
C ILE A 19 -1.64 13.83 -5.04
N ARG A 20 -1.58 14.27 -3.78
CA ARG A 20 -1.38 15.68 -3.44
C ARG A 20 -0.04 15.85 -2.74
N GLN A 21 0.83 16.67 -3.32
CA GLN A 21 2.07 17.12 -2.70
C GLN A 21 1.87 18.53 -2.15
N LYS A 22 2.04 18.74 -0.85
CA LYS A 22 1.91 20.08 -0.25
C LYS A 22 2.99 21.00 -0.81
N CYS A 23 2.59 22.18 -1.26
CA CYS A 23 3.49 23.21 -1.80
C CYS A 23 3.20 24.58 -1.17
N LYS A 24 4.10 25.52 -1.43
CA LYS A 24 3.88 26.95 -1.15
C LYS A 24 2.92 27.54 -2.21
N PRO A 25 2.17 28.60 -1.88
CA PRO A 25 1.21 29.22 -2.79
C PRO A 25 1.85 29.73 -4.09
N ASP A 26 3.13 30.09 -4.07
CA ASP A 26 3.82 30.70 -5.22
C ASP A 26 4.24 29.71 -6.32
N HIS A 27 3.91 28.41 -6.20
CA HIS A 27 4.27 27.42 -7.22
C HIS A 27 3.28 27.46 -8.40
N PRO A 28 3.74 27.47 -9.66
CA PRO A 28 2.89 27.67 -10.83
C PRO A 28 1.78 26.63 -11.02
N GLU A 29 2.00 25.40 -10.56
CA GLU A 29 1.03 24.29 -10.65
C GLU A 29 0.20 24.09 -9.37
N THR A 30 0.17 25.09 -8.50
CA THR A 30 -0.53 25.00 -7.22
C THR A 30 -2.04 24.98 -7.41
N VAL A 31 -2.70 24.02 -6.78
CA VAL A 31 -4.15 23.97 -6.62
C VAL A 31 -4.51 24.34 -5.18
N GLU A 32 -5.31 25.39 -5.02
CA GLU A 32 -5.89 25.78 -3.74
C GLU A 32 -7.16 24.97 -3.45
N ARG A 33 -7.28 24.43 -2.23
CA ARG A 33 -8.52 23.88 -1.70
C ARG A 33 -8.77 24.41 -0.29
N LYS A 34 -10.03 24.53 0.11
CA LYS A 34 -10.39 24.85 1.49
C LYS A 34 -10.57 23.58 2.31
N LEU A 35 -9.94 23.53 3.48
CA LEU A 35 -10.22 22.52 4.50
C LEU A 35 -11.61 22.74 5.08
N GLN A 36 -12.16 21.74 5.78
CA GLN A 36 -13.39 21.90 6.57
C GLN A 36 -13.25 22.98 7.65
N SER A 37 -12.03 23.27 8.11
CA SER A 37 -11.74 24.37 9.04
C SER A 37 -11.83 25.76 8.40
N GLY A 38 -11.93 25.84 7.06
CA GLY A 38 -11.90 27.08 6.29
C GLY A 38 -10.52 27.49 5.80
N ASP A 39 -9.45 26.89 6.31
CA ASP A 39 -8.07 27.22 5.94
C ASP A 39 -7.74 26.75 4.51
N PRO A 40 -7.04 27.58 3.71
CA PRO A 40 -6.58 27.17 2.39
C PRO A 40 -5.42 26.18 2.51
N THR A 41 -5.44 25.16 1.65
CA THR A 41 -4.39 24.17 1.44
C THR A 41 -3.96 24.23 0.00
N TYR A 42 -2.66 24.47 -0.19
CA TYR A 42 -1.98 24.54 -1.47
C TYR A 42 -1.27 23.20 -1.74
N ALA A 43 -1.55 22.59 -2.88
CA ALA A 43 -0.90 21.35 -3.28
C ALA A 43 -0.76 21.23 -4.80
N ILE A 44 0.29 20.56 -5.25
CA ILE A 44 0.40 20.06 -6.62
C ILE A 44 -0.34 18.71 -6.67
N GLU A 45 -1.16 18.52 -7.70
CA GLU A 45 -2.02 17.34 -7.84
C GLU A 45 -1.57 16.46 -9.02
N TYR A 46 -1.31 15.19 -8.74
CA TYR A 46 -0.92 14.18 -9.71
C TYR A 46 -2.00 13.10 -9.85
N ASN A 47 -2.05 12.45 -11.01
CA ASN A 47 -3.07 11.44 -11.32
C ASN A 47 -2.70 10.05 -10.78
N SER A 48 -1.41 9.71 -10.80
CA SER A 48 -0.89 8.40 -10.44
C SER A 48 0.53 8.55 -9.91
N ILE A 49 0.99 7.50 -9.22
CA ILE A 49 2.39 7.29 -8.89
C ILE A 49 2.74 5.85 -9.23
N ASP A 50 3.87 5.66 -9.88
CA ASP A 50 4.39 4.37 -10.28
C ASP A 50 5.83 4.22 -9.78
N GLY A 51 6.20 2.99 -9.44
CA GLY A 51 7.52 2.69 -8.93
C GLY A 51 7.58 1.36 -8.18
N ILE A 52 8.76 1.06 -7.68
CA ILE A 52 9.03 -0.13 -6.86
C ILE A 52 8.48 0.10 -5.46
N LEU A 53 7.65 -0.82 -4.98
CA LEU A 53 7.11 -0.79 -3.63
C LEU A 53 8.16 -1.30 -2.64
N ASP A 54 8.73 -0.42 -1.83
CA ASP A 54 9.77 -0.76 -0.85
C ASP A 54 9.15 -1.31 0.44
N ASN A 55 8.13 -0.61 0.96
CA ASN A 55 7.47 -1.00 2.20
C ASN A 55 6.06 -0.45 2.33
N ILE A 56 5.25 -1.09 3.17
CA ILE A 56 3.95 -0.59 3.62
C ILE A 56 3.95 -0.66 5.14
N TYR A 57 3.60 0.45 5.80
CA TYR A 57 3.48 0.48 7.25
C TYR A 57 2.29 1.30 7.73
N PHE A 58 1.79 0.93 8.90
CA PHE A 58 0.71 1.63 9.57
C PHE A 58 1.25 2.67 10.55
N LYS A 59 0.64 3.86 10.57
CA LYS A 59 0.94 4.92 11.52
C LYS A 59 -0.34 5.36 12.21
N ASP A 60 -0.36 5.24 13.54
CA ASP A 60 -1.38 5.85 14.41
C ASP A 60 -0.80 7.12 15.04
N ASP A 61 -1.36 8.28 14.71
CA ASP A 61 -0.90 9.57 15.21
C ASP A 61 -2.05 10.25 16.00
N PRO A 62 -1.85 10.63 17.27
CA PRO A 62 -2.90 11.25 18.07
C PRO A 62 -3.47 12.54 17.47
N LYS A 63 -2.68 13.27 16.68
CA LYS A 63 -3.04 14.57 16.09
C LYS A 63 -3.58 14.43 14.67
N TYR A 64 -2.99 13.53 13.87
CA TYR A 64 -3.30 13.40 12.44
C TYR A 64 -4.17 12.19 12.10
N GLY A 65 -4.44 11.33 13.09
CA GLY A 65 -5.23 10.12 12.98
C GLY A 65 -4.46 8.96 12.36
N ARG A 66 -5.21 7.92 12.01
CA ARG A 66 -4.67 6.66 11.47
C ARG A 66 -4.45 6.74 9.97
N SER A 67 -3.28 6.28 9.53
CA SER A 67 -2.89 6.29 8.12
C SER A 67 -2.00 5.10 7.76
N TRP A 68 -2.12 4.68 6.51
CA TRP A 68 -1.23 3.73 5.86
C TRP A 68 -0.23 4.51 5.02
N ASN A 69 1.05 4.14 5.08
CA ASN A 69 2.11 4.79 4.32
C ASN A 69 2.77 3.75 3.43
N LEU A 70 2.85 4.04 2.14
CA LEU A 70 3.61 3.26 1.17
C LEU A 70 4.91 3.98 0.88
N LEU A 71 6.02 3.26 0.95
CA LEU A 71 7.32 3.71 0.47
C LEU A 71 7.49 3.21 -0.96
N ILE A 72 7.65 4.14 -1.89
CA ILE A 72 7.76 3.84 -3.32
C ILE A 72 9.02 4.53 -3.85
N THR A 73 9.85 3.77 -4.55
CA THR A 73 11.00 4.29 -5.27
C THR A 73 10.69 4.35 -6.76
N SER A 74 10.78 5.53 -7.37
CA SER A 74 10.58 5.74 -8.81
C SER A 74 11.81 6.43 -9.38
N GLY A 75 12.56 5.72 -10.23
CA GLY A 75 13.87 6.17 -10.69
C GLY A 75 14.81 6.46 -9.51
N ASN A 76 15.25 7.71 -9.39
CA ASN A 76 16.14 8.17 -8.30
C ASN A 76 15.39 8.85 -7.15
N GLU A 77 14.06 8.88 -7.19
CA GLU A 77 13.22 9.58 -6.22
C GLU A 77 12.53 8.61 -5.26
N ASN A 78 12.43 9.01 -4.00
CA ASN A 78 11.78 8.24 -2.95
C ASN A 78 10.50 8.96 -2.50
N PHE A 79 9.39 8.25 -2.49
CA PHE A 79 8.08 8.78 -2.12
C PHE A 79 7.55 8.09 -0.86
N SER A 80 6.94 8.88 0.03
CA SER A 80 6.06 8.39 1.10
C SER A 80 4.63 8.76 0.74
N VAL A 81 3.86 7.78 0.29
CA VAL A 81 2.45 7.96 -0.09
C VAL A 81 1.56 7.67 1.13
N GLN A 82 0.94 8.70 1.66
CA GLN A 82 0.03 8.57 2.80
C GLN A 82 -1.42 8.36 2.34
N VAL A 83 -2.06 7.33 2.88
CA VAL A 83 -3.49 7.03 2.69
C VAL A 83 -4.18 7.04 4.05
N LYS A 84 -5.13 7.96 4.26
CA LYS A 84 -5.91 8.03 5.50
C LYS A 84 -6.81 6.80 5.63
N GLU A 85 -6.82 6.18 6.81
CA GLU A 85 -7.46 4.89 7.00
C GLU A 85 -8.98 4.91 6.80
N GLN A 86 -9.66 5.96 7.27
CA GLN A 86 -11.13 6.09 7.17
C GLN A 86 -11.61 6.49 5.77
N THR A 87 -10.84 6.18 4.72
CA THR A 87 -11.17 6.52 3.33
C THR A 87 -11.45 5.27 2.51
N ARG A 88 -12.25 5.41 1.45
CA ARG A 88 -12.46 4.34 0.46
C ARG A 88 -11.14 3.89 -0.18
N TYR A 89 -10.18 4.81 -0.37
CA TYR A 89 -8.84 4.49 -0.87
C TYR A 89 -8.10 3.49 0.02
N ALA A 90 -8.14 3.67 1.34
CA ALA A 90 -7.52 2.72 2.26
C ALA A 90 -8.22 1.36 2.24
N ASN A 91 -9.56 1.33 2.11
CA ASN A 91 -10.30 0.07 2.01
C ASN A 91 -9.84 -0.74 0.78
N ASP A 92 -9.73 -0.10 -0.39
CA ASP A 92 -9.26 -0.75 -1.61
C ASP A 92 -7.80 -1.20 -1.49
N LEU A 93 -6.93 -0.35 -0.91
CA LEU A 93 -5.54 -0.71 -0.65
C LEU A 93 -5.43 -1.96 0.23
N LEU A 94 -6.10 -1.95 1.39
CA LEU A 94 -6.03 -3.02 2.38
C LEU A 94 -6.49 -4.37 1.81
N LYS A 95 -7.46 -4.35 0.90
CA LYS A 95 -7.94 -5.54 0.20
C LYS A 95 -6.93 -6.14 -0.77
N CYS A 96 -5.99 -5.33 -1.25
CA CYS A 96 -4.95 -5.74 -2.20
C CYS A 96 -3.62 -6.07 -1.51
N ILE A 97 -3.37 -5.61 -0.28
CA ILE A 97 -2.12 -5.87 0.48
C ILE A 97 -1.67 -7.34 0.47
N PRO A 98 -2.55 -8.34 0.62
CA PRO A 98 -2.12 -9.75 0.54
C PRO A 98 -1.38 -10.07 -0.76
N ASN A 99 -1.84 -9.50 -1.88
CA ASN A 99 -1.31 -9.69 -3.24
C ASN A 99 -0.16 -8.72 -3.60
N LEU A 100 0.18 -7.76 -2.73
CA LEU A 100 1.30 -6.85 -2.95
C LEU A 100 2.60 -7.45 -2.40
N HIS A 101 3.68 -7.33 -3.17
CA HIS A 101 5.00 -7.81 -2.79
C HIS A 101 6.02 -6.68 -2.79
N LYS A 102 6.89 -6.64 -1.77
CA LYS A 102 8.01 -5.70 -1.72
C LYS A 102 8.95 -5.96 -2.90
N GLY A 103 9.59 -4.91 -3.41
CA GLY A 103 10.52 -5.00 -4.55
C GLY A 103 9.86 -5.14 -5.92
N LYS A 104 8.53 -5.22 -6.01
CA LYS A 104 7.81 -5.23 -7.30
C LYS A 104 7.34 -3.83 -7.70
N PHE A 105 7.26 -3.61 -9.00
CA PHE A 105 6.74 -2.38 -9.58
C PHE A 105 5.21 -2.37 -9.53
N TYR A 106 4.63 -1.24 -9.10
CA TYR A 106 3.19 -1.02 -9.10
C TYR A 106 2.85 0.41 -9.50
N THR A 107 1.68 0.58 -10.11
CA THR A 107 1.07 1.89 -10.38
C THR A 107 -0.16 2.09 -9.49
N PHE A 108 -0.17 3.17 -8.72
CA PHE A 108 -1.27 3.56 -7.83
C PHE A 108 -2.01 4.76 -8.40
N THR A 109 -3.28 4.57 -8.77
CA THR A 109 -4.11 5.58 -9.42
C THR A 109 -5.38 5.81 -8.60
N PRO A 110 -5.44 6.86 -7.76
CA PRO A 110 -6.67 7.24 -7.10
C PRO A 110 -7.68 7.79 -8.11
N TYR A 111 -8.97 7.57 -7.85
CA TYR A 111 -10.05 8.11 -8.67
C TYR A 111 -11.21 8.59 -7.80
N ASP A 112 -11.86 9.67 -8.26
CA ASP A 112 -13.06 10.25 -7.65
C ASP A 112 -13.85 10.92 -8.78
N PHE A 113 -14.81 10.20 -9.36
CA PHE A 113 -15.63 10.66 -10.49
C PHE A 113 -17.09 10.26 -10.30
N GLU A 114 -17.97 10.86 -11.10
CA GLU A 114 -19.38 10.49 -11.13
C GLU A 114 -19.68 9.69 -12.41
N GLN A 115 -20.39 8.57 -12.26
CA GLN A 115 -20.79 7.72 -13.38
C GLN A 115 -22.23 7.28 -13.15
N ASN A 116 -23.12 7.58 -14.12
CA ASN A 116 -24.55 7.23 -14.06
C ASN A 116 -25.24 7.74 -12.77
N GLY A 117 -24.95 8.98 -12.37
CA GLY A 117 -25.50 9.59 -11.14
C GLY A 117 -24.97 8.98 -9.83
N LYS A 118 -23.95 8.12 -9.91
CA LYS A 118 -23.32 7.49 -8.75
C LYS A 118 -21.88 7.93 -8.65
N LYS A 119 -21.52 8.47 -7.48
CA LYS A 119 -20.14 8.80 -7.15
C LYS A 119 -19.32 7.53 -6.99
N LYS A 120 -18.24 7.41 -7.77
CA LYS A 120 -17.26 6.33 -7.75
C LYS A 120 -15.94 6.88 -7.23
N LYS A 121 -15.47 6.32 -6.13
CA LYS A 121 -14.25 6.73 -5.46
C LYS A 121 -13.48 5.51 -4.97
N GLY A 122 -12.19 5.48 -5.21
CA GLY A 122 -11.36 4.35 -4.83
C GLY A 122 -9.92 4.46 -5.31
N LEU A 123 -9.15 3.41 -5.08
CA LEU A 123 -7.77 3.28 -5.50
C LEU A 123 -7.65 2.12 -6.49
N SER A 124 -7.12 2.40 -7.68
CA SER A 124 -6.70 1.36 -8.62
C SER A 124 -5.22 1.07 -8.40
N ILE A 125 -4.86 -0.20 -8.33
CA ILE A 125 -3.48 -0.66 -8.25
C ILE A 125 -3.25 -1.60 -9.43
N LYS A 126 -2.21 -1.34 -10.20
CA LYS A 126 -1.77 -2.19 -11.30
C LYS A 126 -0.34 -2.64 -11.11
N ASP A 127 0.00 -3.81 -11.63
CA ASP A 127 1.38 -4.31 -11.64
C ASP A 127 2.17 -3.82 -12.86
N GLU A 128 3.39 -4.35 -13.03
CA GLU A 128 4.27 -4.05 -14.15
C GLU A 128 3.70 -4.44 -15.52
N ALA A 129 2.78 -5.43 -15.58
CA ALA A 129 2.12 -5.86 -16.80
C ALA A 129 0.87 -5.02 -17.13
N ASP A 130 0.62 -3.93 -16.41
CA ASP A 130 -0.60 -3.12 -16.45
C ASP A 130 -1.88 -3.91 -16.07
N GLU A 131 -1.71 -5.07 -15.42
CA GLU A 131 -2.81 -5.88 -14.92
C GLU A 131 -3.27 -5.36 -13.56
N ARG A 132 -4.59 -5.39 -13.32
CA ARG A 132 -5.16 -4.92 -12.07
C ARG A 132 -4.86 -5.91 -10.96
N VAL A 133 -4.23 -5.45 -9.88
CA VAL A 133 -4.07 -6.26 -8.67
C VAL A 133 -5.45 -6.59 -8.11
N GLU A 134 -5.76 -7.88 -8.03
CA GLU A 134 -7.07 -8.36 -7.62
C GLU A 134 -7.32 -8.15 -6.13
N ASN A 135 -8.60 -8.04 -5.77
CA ASN A 135 -9.03 -8.02 -4.39
C ASN A 135 -8.93 -9.43 -3.80
N TYR A 136 -8.15 -9.58 -2.74
CA TYR A 136 -7.94 -10.87 -2.09
C TYR A 136 -9.21 -11.38 -1.39
N TYR A 137 -10.00 -10.48 -0.79
CA TYR A 137 -11.09 -10.85 0.10
C TYR A 137 -12.46 -10.94 -0.57
N GLN A 138 -12.61 -10.40 -1.77
CA GLN A 138 -13.89 -10.41 -2.47
C GLN A 138 -13.69 -10.71 -3.94
N LYS A 139 -14.38 -11.74 -4.42
CA LYS A 139 -14.44 -12.09 -5.84
C LYS A 139 -15.71 -11.52 -6.46
N PHE A 140 -15.55 -10.86 -7.60
CA PHE A 140 -16.65 -10.29 -8.37
C PHE A 140 -16.87 -11.14 -9.60
N THR A 141 -18.00 -11.84 -9.66
CA THR A 141 -18.37 -12.69 -10.79
C THR A 141 -19.53 -12.03 -11.54
N GLN A 142 -19.37 -11.82 -12.84
CA GLN A 142 -20.45 -11.35 -13.68
C GLN A 142 -21.36 -12.52 -14.04
N LEU A 143 -22.63 -12.44 -13.65
CA LEU A 143 -23.66 -13.41 -14.00
C LEU A 143 -24.30 -13.05 -15.33
N GLU A 144 -24.96 -14.04 -15.95
CA GLU A 144 -25.79 -13.83 -17.12
C GLU A 144 -26.84 -12.74 -16.85
N GLY A 145 -26.96 -11.78 -17.79
CA GLY A 145 -27.83 -10.60 -17.64
C GLY A 145 -27.16 -9.39 -16.97
N GLY A 146 -25.84 -9.38 -16.81
CA GLY A 146 -25.09 -8.19 -16.38
C GLY A 146 -25.17 -7.87 -14.88
N LYS A 147 -25.69 -8.81 -14.09
CA LYS A 147 -25.66 -8.73 -12.62
C LYS A 147 -24.28 -9.14 -12.12
N TRP A 148 -23.84 -8.54 -11.03
CA TRP A 148 -22.59 -8.92 -10.36
C TRP A 148 -22.92 -9.68 -9.08
N GLN A 149 -22.31 -10.83 -8.90
CA GLN A 149 -22.27 -11.57 -7.65
C GLN A 149 -20.96 -11.24 -6.93
N ILE A 150 -21.06 -10.98 -5.63
CA ILE A 150 -19.91 -10.73 -4.77
C ILE A 150 -19.82 -11.92 -3.82
N GLU A 151 -18.71 -12.61 -3.86
CA GLU A 151 -18.39 -13.70 -2.94
C GLU A 151 -17.33 -13.20 -1.95
N ASN A 152 -17.63 -13.32 -0.65
CA ASN A 152 -16.68 -12.98 0.41
C ASN A 152 -15.77 -14.19 0.68
N LEU A 153 -14.46 -13.96 0.62
CA LEU A 153 -13.42 -14.97 0.80
C LEU A 153 -12.59 -14.66 2.07
N HIS A 154 -11.81 -15.64 2.52
CA HIS A 154 -10.81 -15.49 3.58
C HIS A 154 -11.34 -14.82 4.86
N GLY A 155 -12.56 -15.17 5.29
CA GLY A 155 -13.16 -14.65 6.52
C GLY A 155 -13.66 -13.21 6.44
N TYR A 156 -13.76 -12.63 5.23
CA TYR A 156 -14.26 -11.27 5.06
C TYR A 156 -15.69 -11.11 5.62
N PRO A 157 -15.97 -10.09 6.45
CA PRO A 157 -17.26 -9.96 7.14
C PRO A 157 -18.47 -9.89 6.19
N SER A 158 -19.48 -10.73 6.46
CA SER A 158 -20.83 -10.63 5.89
C SER A 158 -21.61 -9.46 6.49
N TYR A 159 -22.51 -8.89 5.69
CA TYR A 159 -23.51 -7.95 6.18
C TYR A 159 -24.84 -8.68 6.35
N GLU A 160 -25.38 -8.65 7.55
CA GLU A 160 -26.61 -9.38 7.95
C GLU A 160 -27.72 -8.43 8.42
N GLY A 161 -27.49 -7.10 8.37
CA GLY A 161 -28.43 -6.08 8.85
C GLY A 161 -29.37 -5.53 7.79
N ASP A 162 -30.23 -4.58 8.19
CA ASP A 162 -31.07 -3.82 7.26
C ASP A 162 -30.26 -2.72 6.58
N SER A 163 -30.02 -2.88 5.28
CA SER A 163 -29.28 -1.91 4.44
C SER A 163 -29.86 -0.49 4.42
N LYS A 164 -31.06 -0.27 4.95
CA LYS A 164 -31.67 1.06 5.10
C LYS A 164 -31.25 1.76 6.39
N ASP A 165 -30.78 1.01 7.38
CA ASP A 165 -30.28 1.54 8.64
C ASP A 165 -28.82 2.01 8.49
N LYS A 166 -28.63 3.31 8.63
CA LYS A 166 -27.31 3.94 8.49
C LYS A 166 -26.36 3.56 9.64
N ASP A 167 -26.88 3.33 10.83
CA ASP A 167 -26.07 3.00 12.00
C ASP A 167 -25.57 1.57 11.90
N GLU A 168 -26.41 0.63 11.47
CA GLU A 168 -25.98 -0.75 11.19
C GLU A 168 -24.94 -0.82 10.07
N LEU A 169 -25.13 -0.04 8.99
CA LEU A 169 -24.13 0.08 7.93
C LEU A 169 -22.80 0.63 8.45
N GLN A 170 -22.85 1.63 9.33
CA GLN A 170 -21.64 2.20 9.92
C GLN A 170 -20.92 1.19 10.83
N ILE A 171 -21.67 0.42 11.63
CA ILE A 171 -21.13 -0.67 12.45
C ILE A 171 -20.46 -1.72 11.55
N TYR A 172 -21.12 -2.11 10.46
CA TYR A 172 -20.57 -3.06 9.50
C TYR A 172 -19.27 -2.56 8.86
N PHE A 173 -19.25 -1.34 8.33
CA PHE A 173 -18.02 -0.78 7.73
C PHE A 173 -16.90 -0.64 8.76
N THR A 174 -17.24 -0.35 10.02
CA THR A 174 -16.26 -0.32 11.11
C THR A 174 -15.69 -1.71 11.40
N ARG A 175 -16.53 -2.75 11.41
CA ARG A 175 -16.10 -4.15 11.56
C ARG A 175 -15.18 -4.57 10.41
N VAL A 176 -15.56 -4.29 9.18
CA VAL A 176 -14.73 -4.54 7.98
C VAL A 176 -13.38 -3.85 8.07
N LEU A 177 -13.35 -2.57 8.48
CA LEU A 177 -12.10 -1.83 8.59
C LEU A 177 -11.17 -2.43 9.64
N LYS A 178 -11.71 -2.83 10.80
CA LYS A 178 -10.93 -3.49 11.85
C LYS A 178 -10.36 -4.82 11.38
N PHE A 179 -11.18 -5.64 10.71
CA PHE A 179 -10.75 -6.90 10.10
C PHE A 179 -9.58 -6.67 9.13
N LEU A 180 -9.78 -5.82 8.13
CA LEU A 180 -8.77 -5.53 7.10
C LEU A 180 -7.46 -4.98 7.67
N ARG A 181 -7.53 -4.13 8.71
CA ARG A 181 -6.33 -3.61 9.39
C ARG A 181 -5.55 -4.75 10.06
N ASN A 182 -6.23 -5.57 10.83
CA ASN A 182 -5.58 -6.63 11.60
C ASN A 182 -4.90 -7.64 10.67
N GLU A 183 -5.61 -8.07 9.62
CA GLU A 183 -5.05 -8.97 8.61
C GLU A 183 -3.86 -8.34 7.90
N ALA A 184 -3.95 -7.09 7.46
CA ALA A 184 -2.84 -6.40 6.80
C ALA A 184 -1.61 -6.29 7.70
N LEU A 185 -1.78 -6.01 9.00
CA LEU A 185 -0.67 -5.97 9.94
C LEU A 185 -0.03 -7.34 10.12
N GLN A 186 -0.82 -8.40 10.24
CA GLN A 186 -0.31 -9.78 10.36
C GLN A 186 0.47 -10.20 9.11
N ILE A 187 -0.06 -9.94 7.92
CA ILE A 187 0.59 -10.27 6.65
C ILE A 187 1.91 -9.51 6.49
N LEU A 188 1.93 -8.22 6.84
CA LEU A 188 3.16 -7.43 6.76
C LEU A 188 4.23 -7.92 7.74
N GLN A 189 3.84 -8.32 8.96
CA GLN A 189 4.74 -8.93 9.95
C GLN A 189 5.29 -10.29 9.49
N GLN A 190 4.45 -11.13 8.88
CA GLN A 190 4.85 -12.42 8.33
C GLN A 190 5.87 -12.24 7.20
N LYS A 191 5.56 -11.36 6.22
CA LYS A 191 6.45 -11.05 5.10
C LYS A 191 7.80 -10.48 5.57
N GLU A 192 7.82 -9.69 6.64
CA GLU A 192 9.07 -9.19 7.24
C GLU A 192 9.88 -10.31 7.91
N SER A 193 9.23 -11.28 8.54
CA SER A 193 9.90 -12.41 9.19
C SER A 193 10.50 -13.39 8.18
N GLU A 194 9.79 -13.67 7.08
CA GLU A 194 10.27 -14.54 5.99
C GLU A 194 11.53 -13.98 5.32
N THR A 195 11.58 -12.65 5.11
CA THR A 195 12.74 -11.97 4.51
C THR A 195 14.01 -12.07 5.38
N ILE A 196 13.87 -12.24 6.70
CA ILE A 196 15.01 -12.37 7.63
C ILE A 196 15.54 -13.81 7.64
N SER A 197 14.66 -14.80 7.54
CA SER A 197 15.03 -16.22 7.56
C SER A 197 15.79 -16.67 6.30
N GLU A 198 15.56 -16.04 5.14
CA GLU A 198 16.29 -16.36 3.89
C GLU A 198 17.70 -15.75 3.83
N ASN A 199 18.02 -14.81 4.73
CA ASN A 199 19.31 -14.11 4.76
C ASN A 199 20.24 -14.58 5.90
N GLU A 200 19.93 -15.68 6.59
CA GLU A 200 20.94 -16.36 7.40
C GLU A 200 21.99 -16.96 6.47
N PRO A 201 23.28 -16.58 6.57
CA PRO A 201 24.32 -17.22 5.80
C PRO A 201 24.33 -18.70 6.21
N THR A 202 24.03 -19.58 5.26
CA THR A 202 24.34 -20.99 5.40
C THR A 202 25.84 -21.06 5.67
N THR A 203 26.22 -21.47 6.88
CA THR A 203 27.61 -21.78 7.21
C THR A 203 28.02 -22.94 6.31
N GLU A 204 28.54 -22.63 5.13
CA GLU A 204 29.24 -23.62 4.32
C GLU A 204 30.41 -24.11 5.16
N ASP A 205 30.35 -25.40 5.51
CA ASP A 205 31.44 -26.15 6.10
C ASP A 205 32.73 -25.85 5.31
N ILE A 206 33.64 -25.09 5.92
CA ILE A 206 35.00 -24.96 5.41
C ILE A 206 35.63 -26.35 5.54
N PRO A 207 36.00 -27.03 4.44
CA PRO A 207 36.75 -28.27 4.56
C PRO A 207 38.13 -27.90 5.09
N LEU A 208 38.50 -28.49 6.24
CA LEU A 208 39.87 -28.51 6.71
C LEU A 208 40.78 -29.01 5.56
N PRO A 209 41.87 -28.31 5.23
CA PRO A 209 42.81 -28.84 4.26
C PRO A 209 43.53 -30.04 4.88
N ASN A 210 43.24 -31.23 4.34
CA ASN A 210 44.08 -32.41 4.50
C ASN A 210 45.32 -32.22 3.63
N GLU A 211 46.47 -31.97 4.24
CA GLU A 211 47.77 -32.21 3.60
C GLU A 211 48.47 -33.36 4.35
N ASP A 212 48.16 -34.58 3.92
CA ASP A 212 49.02 -35.73 4.16
C ASP A 212 50.21 -35.68 3.20
N HIS A 213 51.39 -35.48 3.80
CA HIS A 213 52.65 -36.20 3.56
C HIS A 213 53.27 -36.34 2.15
N GLN A 214 54.52 -35.84 2.11
CA GLN A 214 55.78 -36.53 1.76
C GLN A 214 56.47 -36.27 0.40
N ASP A 215 57.79 -36.52 0.46
CA ASP A 215 58.84 -36.58 -0.56
C ASP A 215 59.49 -35.24 -0.96
N ASP A 216 60.81 -35.06 -0.99
CA ASP A 216 61.94 -35.96 -0.78
C ASP A 216 63.21 -35.10 -0.68
N LEU A 217 64.14 -35.42 0.22
CA LEU A 217 65.52 -34.92 0.17
C LEU A 217 66.36 -35.89 -0.68
N PRO A 218 67.14 -35.38 -1.64
CA PRO A 218 68.44 -36.00 -1.89
C PRO A 218 69.61 -34.99 -2.00
N PHE A 219 70.70 -35.40 -1.32
CA PHE A 219 72.10 -34.94 -1.26
C PHE A 219 72.48 -33.84 -0.26
#